data_AF-A0A0R2NCK8-F1
#
_entry.id   AF-A0A0R2NCK8-F1
#
_cell.length_a   1.000
_cell.length_b   1.000
_cell.length_c   1.000
_cell.angle_alpha   90.00
_cell.angle_beta   90.00
_cell.angle_gamma   90.00
#
_symmetry.space_group_name_H-M   'P 1'
#
loop_
_entity.id
_entity.type
_entity.pdbx_description
1 polymer ?
#
loop_
_entity_poly.entity_id
_entity_poly.type
_entity_poly.pdbx_seq_one_letter_code
_entity_poly.pdbx_strand_id
1 'polypeptide(L)'
;MEKFCVNCGQKMAADVMFCPNCGAKQPEQTSTTNESNNQQANQQSTSFSNATSQMTDGDTINTVGFMPNIKYAYAYLFDFGTKTKEQNKGAFWWDILGLTILGVAFSLIYTILLMISVGLAGFFYFVYVIFQATCMIAPTMRRLNYLGKDKNLAWLHFVPLVNLYIFYLMLIDKNQA
;
A
#
# COMPACT_ATOMS: atom_id res chain seq x y z
N MET A 1 -29.77 30.16 12.04
CA MET A 1 -28.35 30.27 11.67
C MET A 1 -28.04 29.11 10.75
N GLU A 2 -27.57 29.37 9.54
CA GLU A 2 -27.28 28.33 8.55
C GLU A 2 -25.84 27.86 8.73
N LYS A 3 -25.62 26.56 8.95
CA LYS A 3 -24.29 25.99 9.20
C LYS A 3 -23.72 25.50 7.87
N PHE A 4 -22.44 25.76 7.62
CA PHE A 4 -21.75 25.25 6.44
C PHE A 4 -20.71 24.22 6.86
N CYS A 5 -20.54 23.17 6.07
CA CYS A 5 -19.53 22.16 6.33
C CYS A 5 -18.12 22.77 6.23
N VAL A 6 -17.29 22.56 7.24
CA VAL A 6 -15.89 23.02 7.24
C VAL A 6 -15.00 22.34 6.20
N ASN A 7 -15.48 21.24 5.60
CA ASN A 7 -14.68 20.43 4.67
C ASN A 7 -15.10 20.62 3.20
N CYS A 8 -16.42 20.66 2.91
CA CYS A 8 -16.92 20.78 1.54
C CYS A 8 -17.68 22.09 1.24
N GLY A 9 -17.86 22.96 2.25
CA GLY A 9 -18.54 24.26 2.08
C GLY A 9 -20.05 24.17 1.82
N GLN A 10 -20.65 22.98 1.88
CA GLN A 10 -22.09 22.83 1.63
C GLN A 10 -22.93 23.26 2.83
N LYS A 11 -24.09 23.87 2.54
CA LYS A 11 -25.09 24.27 3.52
C LYS A 11 -25.73 23.05 4.19
N MET A 12 -25.83 23.11 5.52
CA MET A 12 -26.31 22.05 6.39
C MET A 12 -27.28 22.60 7.45
N ALA A 13 -28.18 21.74 7.91
CA ALA A 13 -29.05 22.03 9.05
C ALA A 13 -28.22 22.12 10.34
N ALA A 14 -28.70 22.87 11.34
CA ALA A 14 -27.94 23.10 12.58
C ALA A 14 -27.73 21.82 13.43
N ASP A 15 -28.64 20.85 13.31
CA ASP A 15 -28.69 19.65 14.17
C ASP A 15 -27.97 18.41 13.60
N VAL A 16 -27.30 18.52 12.46
CA VAL A 16 -26.60 17.39 11.85
C VAL A 16 -25.12 17.35 12.29
N MET A 17 -24.76 16.30 13.04
CA MET A 17 -23.40 16.04 13.50
C MET A 17 -22.44 15.61 12.37
N PHE A 18 -22.97 15.14 11.24
CA PHE A 18 -22.20 14.65 10.10
C PHE A 18 -22.72 15.26 8.80
N CYS A 19 -21.80 15.60 7.89
CA CYS A 19 -22.18 16.11 6.58
C CYS A 19 -22.79 15.01 5.71
N PRO A 20 -24.03 15.17 5.20
CA PRO A 20 -24.66 14.16 4.34
C PRO A 20 -23.98 14.01 2.98
N ASN A 21 -23.11 14.94 2.59
CA ASN A 21 -22.42 14.90 1.29
C ASN A 21 -20.97 14.42 1.37
N CYS A 22 -20.20 14.85 2.37
CA CYS A 22 -18.80 14.42 2.52
C CYS A 22 -18.55 13.48 3.70
N GLY A 23 -19.56 13.20 4.53
CA GLY A 23 -19.44 12.33 5.71
C GLY A 23 -18.63 12.93 6.87
N ALA A 24 -18.08 14.15 6.72
CA ALA A 24 -17.21 14.75 7.74
C ALA A 24 -17.99 15.14 9.01
N LYS A 25 -17.50 14.68 10.17
CA LYS A 25 -18.01 15.05 11.50
C LYS A 25 -17.83 16.56 11.73
N GLN A 26 -18.90 17.25 12.06
CA GLN A 26 -18.86 18.68 12.38
C GLN A 26 -18.70 18.88 13.88
N PRO A 27 -17.90 19.85 14.34
CA PRO A 27 -17.82 20.20 15.75
C PRO A 27 -19.18 20.69 16.24
N GLU A 28 -19.61 20.14 17.37
CA GLU A 28 -20.85 20.49 18.06
C GLU A 28 -20.67 21.83 18.76
N GLN A 29 -21.57 22.79 18.51
CA GLN A 29 -21.50 24.09 19.16
C GLN A 29 -22.26 24.02 20.49
N THR A 30 -21.53 23.81 21.58
CA THR A 30 -22.02 24.12 22.93
C THR A 30 -21.07 25.11 23.57
N SER A 31 -21.60 26.27 23.92
CA SER A 31 -20.88 27.44 24.44
C SER A 31 -20.37 27.23 25.88
N THR A 32 -19.08 27.57 26.07
CA THR A 32 -18.41 28.15 27.27
C THR A 32 -18.32 27.37 28.60
N THR A 33 -17.10 26.99 29.03
CA THR A 33 -16.31 27.62 30.15
C THR A 33 -15.28 26.63 30.77
N ASN A 34 -13.98 27.01 30.72
CA ASN A 34 -12.79 26.72 31.58
C ASN A 34 -12.43 25.23 31.90
N GLU A 35 -11.18 24.75 31.95
CA GLU A 35 -9.88 25.35 32.27
C GLU A 35 -8.75 24.34 31.92
N SER A 36 -7.58 24.85 31.53
CA SER A 36 -6.22 24.27 31.65
C SER A 36 -5.92 22.81 31.22
N ASN A 37 -5.22 22.64 30.09
CA ASN A 37 -3.78 22.34 30.17
C ASN A 37 -3.08 22.67 28.84
N ASN A 38 -1.97 23.38 29.00
CA ASN A 38 -1.05 23.83 27.97
C ASN A 38 -0.21 22.63 27.49
N GLN A 39 -0.29 22.29 26.21
CA GLN A 39 0.75 21.47 25.57
C GLN A 39 1.13 22.09 24.24
N GLN A 40 2.03 23.06 24.33
CA GLN A 40 2.93 23.41 23.24
C GLN A 40 4.21 22.57 23.36
N ALA A 41 4.64 22.08 22.20
CA ALA A 41 6.02 21.82 21.81
C ALA A 41 6.73 20.55 22.31
N ASN A 42 6.97 19.68 21.32
CA ASN A 42 8.27 19.10 20.99
C ASN A 42 8.91 18.14 22.02
N GLN A 43 8.71 16.84 21.83
CA GLN A 43 9.76 15.85 21.56
C GLN A 43 9.18 14.42 21.57
N GLN A 44 9.48 13.68 20.49
CA GLN A 44 10.02 12.32 20.55
C GLN A 44 9.22 11.22 21.25
N SER A 45 8.69 10.27 20.47
CA SER A 45 8.92 8.84 20.74
C SER A 45 8.59 7.99 19.52
N THR A 46 9.66 7.45 18.92
CA THR A 46 9.68 6.12 18.32
C THR A 46 9.14 5.10 19.32
N SER A 47 7.82 4.98 19.40
CA SER A 47 7.19 3.84 20.04
C SER A 47 7.19 2.72 19.02
N PHE A 48 8.21 1.87 19.11
CA PHE A 48 8.09 0.46 18.73
C PHE A 48 6.98 -0.15 19.59
N SER A 49 5.73 0.14 19.25
CA SER A 49 4.61 -0.64 19.71
C SER A 49 4.74 -1.98 18.99
N ASN A 50 5.23 -2.97 19.73
CA ASN A 50 4.97 -4.38 19.48
C ASN A 50 3.45 -4.60 19.52
N ALA A 51 2.76 -4.13 18.49
CA ALA A 51 1.43 -4.56 18.14
C ALA A 51 1.63 -5.74 17.20
N THR A 52 1.72 -6.94 17.79
CA THR A 52 1.20 -8.14 17.14
C THR A 52 -0.30 -7.92 16.96
N SER A 53 -0.66 -7.13 15.96
CA SER A 53 -2.03 -7.03 15.50
C SER A 53 -2.29 -8.26 14.65
N GLN A 54 -2.91 -9.25 15.28
CA GLN A 54 -3.78 -10.18 14.57
C GLN A 54 -4.68 -9.33 13.67
N MET A 55 -4.58 -9.58 12.36
CA MET A 55 -5.37 -8.89 11.35
C MET A 55 -6.81 -9.39 11.51
N THR A 56 -7.62 -8.65 12.25
CA THR A 56 -9.07 -8.76 12.13
C THR A 56 -9.48 -8.19 10.78
N ASP A 57 -10.20 -9.03 10.06
CA ASP A 57 -10.87 -8.75 8.79
C ASP A 57 -11.64 -7.42 8.89
N GLY A 58 -11.32 -6.46 8.03
CA GLY A 58 -12.20 -5.29 7.87
C GLY A 58 -11.57 -3.92 7.73
N ASP A 59 -10.35 -3.64 8.21
CA ASP A 59 -9.88 -2.24 8.18
C ASP A 59 -9.16 -1.85 6.88
N THR A 60 -9.40 -0.63 6.43
CA THR A 60 -8.82 -0.06 5.21
C THR A 60 -7.40 0.42 5.49
N ILE A 61 -6.39 -0.24 4.91
CA ILE A 61 -5.01 0.25 4.97
C ILE A 61 -4.87 1.44 4.02
N ASN A 62 -5.33 2.60 4.48
CA ASN A 62 -5.07 3.91 3.86
C ASN A 62 -3.81 4.58 4.45
N THR A 63 -3.02 3.84 5.24
CA THR A 63 -1.76 4.36 5.76
C THR A 63 -0.70 4.20 4.67
N VAL A 64 -0.18 5.31 4.14
CA VAL A 64 0.86 5.36 3.09
C VAL A 64 2.24 4.91 3.58
N GLY A 65 2.29 4.08 4.62
CA GLY A 65 3.53 3.61 5.23
C GLY A 65 4.08 2.36 4.55
N PHE A 66 5.41 2.28 4.46
CA PHE A 66 6.14 1.11 3.98
C PHE A 66 5.78 -0.18 4.75
N MET A 67 5.87 -0.13 6.09
CA MET A 67 5.82 -1.32 6.94
C MET A 67 4.43 -2.00 6.97
N PRO A 68 3.30 -1.27 7.09
CA PRO A 68 1.97 -1.88 7.02
C PRO A 68 1.70 -2.54 5.66
N ASN A 69 2.11 -1.89 4.57
CA ASN A 69 1.89 -2.38 3.20
C ASN A 69 2.71 -3.63 2.91
N ILE A 70 3.94 -3.68 3.39
CA ILE A 70 4.80 -4.85 3.29
C ILE A 70 4.22 -6.02 4.08
N LYS A 71 3.86 -5.83 5.36
CA LYS A 71 3.28 -6.92 6.16
C LYS A 71 2.03 -7.51 5.49
N TYR A 72 1.18 -6.66 4.92
CA TYR A 72 0.04 -7.10 4.13
C TYR A 72 0.48 -7.87 2.88
N ALA A 73 1.37 -7.29 2.06
CA ALA A 73 1.82 -7.93 0.82
C ALA A 73 2.43 -9.31 1.08
N TYR A 74 3.25 -9.46 2.11
CA TYR A 74 3.87 -10.74 2.52
C TYR A 74 2.84 -11.79 2.96
N ALA A 75 1.83 -11.39 3.73
CA ALA A 75 0.77 -12.31 4.17
C ALA A 75 -0.02 -12.91 2.99
N TYR A 76 -0.11 -12.16 1.88
CA TYR A 76 -0.82 -12.57 0.69
C TYR A 76 0.11 -12.87 -0.50
N LEU A 77 1.42 -13.01 -0.36
CA LEU A 77 2.36 -13.15 -1.50
C LEU A 77 1.97 -14.21 -2.53
N PHE A 78 1.33 -15.30 -2.09
CA PHE A 78 0.88 -16.41 -2.94
C PHE A 78 -0.64 -16.45 -3.17
N ASP A 79 -1.38 -15.45 -2.70
CA ASP A 79 -2.80 -15.31 -2.99
C ASP A 79 -2.99 -14.57 -4.33
N PHE A 80 -3.16 -15.37 -5.38
CA PHE A 80 -3.50 -14.93 -6.73
C PHE A 80 -5.02 -14.72 -6.92
N GLY A 81 -5.82 -14.93 -5.87
CA GLY A 81 -7.27 -14.78 -5.88
C GLY A 81 -7.72 -13.31 -5.84
N THR A 82 -8.92 -13.06 -6.36
CA THR A 82 -9.55 -11.73 -6.45
C THR A 82 -10.12 -11.24 -5.11
N LYS A 83 -9.88 -11.94 -3.99
CA LYS A 83 -10.47 -11.59 -2.68
C LYS A 83 -9.68 -10.53 -1.91
N THR A 84 -8.53 -10.10 -2.44
CA THR A 84 -7.66 -9.12 -1.79
C THR A 84 -8.18 -7.70 -1.99
N LYS A 85 -8.06 -6.88 -0.94
CA LYS A 85 -8.54 -5.49 -0.95
C LYS A 85 -7.72 -4.63 -1.91
N GLU A 86 -8.40 -3.64 -2.49
CA GLU A 86 -7.90 -2.71 -3.50
C GLU A 86 -6.58 -2.04 -3.08
N GLN A 87 -5.60 -2.04 -3.98
CA GLN A 87 -4.28 -1.44 -3.77
C GLN A 87 -4.25 -0.02 -4.35
N ASN A 88 -4.19 0.99 -3.48
CA ASN A 88 -3.91 2.37 -3.91
C ASN A 88 -2.53 2.45 -4.59
N LYS A 89 -2.29 3.49 -5.40
CA LYS A 89 -1.05 3.63 -6.19
C LYS A 89 0.19 3.54 -5.30
N GLY A 90 0.15 4.17 -4.12
CA GLY A 90 1.26 4.16 -3.17
C GLY A 90 1.59 2.78 -2.60
N ALA A 91 0.57 1.94 -2.32
CA ALA A 91 0.77 0.59 -1.79
C ALA A 91 1.51 -0.31 -2.78
N PHE A 92 1.17 -0.19 -4.06
CA PHE A 92 1.85 -0.92 -5.13
C PHE A 92 3.34 -0.57 -5.22
N TRP A 93 3.69 0.72 -5.18
CA TRP A 93 5.10 1.14 -5.24
C TRP A 93 5.89 0.74 -4.00
N TRP A 94 5.26 0.75 -2.81
CA TRP A 94 5.92 0.27 -1.59
C TRP A 94 6.19 -1.24 -1.62
N ASP A 95 5.29 -2.02 -2.21
CA ASP A 95 5.50 -3.45 -2.39
C ASP A 95 6.65 -3.74 -3.37
N ILE A 96 6.68 -3.04 -4.52
CA ILE A 96 7.82 -3.10 -5.45
C ILE A 96 9.12 -2.74 -4.73
N LEU A 97 9.11 -1.66 -3.94
CA LEU A 97 10.29 -1.19 -3.23
C LEU A 97 10.79 -2.24 -2.23
N GLY A 98 9.88 -2.85 -1.45
CA GLY A 98 10.21 -3.92 -0.52
C GLY A 98 10.84 -5.14 -1.21
N LEU A 99 10.25 -5.58 -2.31
CA LEU A 99 10.73 -6.72 -3.08
C LEU A 99 12.05 -6.42 -3.82
N THR A 100 12.27 -5.16 -4.21
CA THR A 100 13.54 -4.68 -4.80
C THR A 100 14.65 -4.65 -3.76
N ILE A 101 14.39 -4.15 -2.54
CA ILE A 101 15.37 -4.16 -1.45
C ILE A 101 15.79 -5.58 -1.10
N LEU A 102 14.81 -6.49 -0.95
CA LEU A 102 15.09 -7.90 -0.71
C LEU A 102 15.96 -8.48 -1.84
N GLY A 103 15.65 -8.09 -3.08
CA GLY A 103 16.41 -8.55 -4.23
C GLY A 103 17.86 -8.06 -4.30
N VAL A 104 18.10 -6.79 -3.95
CA VAL A 104 19.45 -6.23 -3.84
C VAL A 104 20.24 -6.98 -2.77
N ALA A 105 19.63 -7.33 -1.63
CA ALA A 105 20.29 -8.11 -0.58
C ALA A 105 20.73 -9.50 -1.09
N PHE A 106 19.85 -10.22 -1.79
CA PHE A 106 20.21 -11.51 -2.41
C PHE A 106 21.25 -11.36 -3.53
N SER A 107 21.22 -10.27 -4.30
CA SER A 107 22.24 -9.98 -5.31
C SER A 107 23.62 -9.78 -4.69
N LEU A 108 23.71 -9.10 -3.54
CA LEU A 108 24.97 -8.94 -2.81
C LEU A 108 25.48 -10.30 -2.31
N ILE A 109 24.61 -11.13 -1.74
CA ILE A 109 24.97 -12.49 -1.30
C ILE A 109 25.46 -13.33 -2.49
N TYR A 110 24.83 -13.22 -3.66
CA TYR A 110 25.26 -13.90 -4.88
C TYR A 110 26.68 -13.48 -5.30
N THR A 111 27.03 -12.18 -5.24
CA THR A 111 28.39 -11.74 -5.58
C THR A 111 29.45 -12.34 -4.66
N ILE A 112 29.12 -12.58 -3.39
CA ILE A 112 30.01 -13.25 -2.43
C ILE A 112 30.11 -14.75 -2.75
N LEU A 113 29.00 -15.42 -3.05
CA LEU A 113 28.97 -16.85 -3.42
C LEU A 113 29.72 -17.14 -4.73
N LEU A 114 29.67 -16.21 -5.69
CA LEU A 114 30.38 -16.33 -6.96
C LEU A 114 31.90 -16.37 -6.79
N MET A 115 32.43 -15.73 -5.74
CA MET A 115 33.85 -15.79 -5.38
C MET A 115 34.27 -17.16 -4.82
N ILE A 116 33.32 -17.96 -4.31
CA ILE A 116 33.59 -19.28 -3.74
C ILE A 116 33.46 -20.36 -4.83
N SER A 117 32.38 -20.34 -5.61
CA SER A 117 32.17 -21.31 -6.69
C SER A 117 31.18 -20.80 -7.73
N VAL A 118 31.56 -20.88 -9.00
CA VAL A 118 30.73 -20.41 -10.13
C VAL A 118 29.50 -21.30 -10.34
N GLY A 119 29.67 -22.62 -10.21
CA GLY A 119 28.59 -23.59 -10.48
C GLY A 119 27.41 -23.48 -9.51
N LEU A 120 27.70 -23.47 -8.21
CA LEU A 120 26.65 -23.38 -7.18
C LEU A 120 25.99 -22.00 -7.18
N ALA A 121 26.77 -20.93 -7.38
CA ALA A 121 26.26 -19.57 -7.47
C ALA A 121 25.27 -19.42 -8.64
N GLY A 122 25.58 -19.99 -9.81
CA GLY A 122 24.70 -19.95 -10.99
C GLY A 122 23.33 -20.61 -10.74
N PHE A 123 23.30 -21.77 -10.07
CA PHE A 123 22.06 -22.44 -9.73
C PHE A 123 21.19 -21.61 -8.77
N PHE A 124 21.78 -21.09 -7.68
CA PHE A 124 21.05 -20.25 -6.73
C PHE A 124 20.56 -18.95 -7.36
N TYR A 125 21.35 -18.35 -8.25
CA TYR A 125 20.94 -17.18 -9.01
C TYR A 125 19.72 -17.46 -9.89
N PHE A 126 19.71 -18.59 -10.61
CA PHE A 126 18.57 -18.99 -11.42
C PHE A 126 17.30 -19.17 -10.57
N VAL A 127 17.40 -19.88 -9.44
CA VAL A 127 16.29 -20.05 -8.49
C VAL A 127 15.79 -18.70 -7.97
N TYR A 128 16.70 -17.81 -7.60
CA TYR A 128 16.38 -16.46 -7.13
C TYR A 128 15.66 -15.61 -8.19
N VAL A 129 16.08 -15.67 -9.46
CA VAL A 129 15.42 -14.96 -10.56
C VAL A 129 14.00 -15.47 -10.78
N ILE A 130 13.80 -16.79 -10.76
CA ILE A 130 12.45 -17.39 -10.88
C ILE A 130 11.57 -17.00 -9.69
N PHE A 131 12.11 -17.01 -8.48
CA PHE A 131 11.41 -16.57 -7.28
C PHE A 131 10.97 -15.11 -7.39
N GLN A 132 11.89 -14.21 -7.76
CA GLN A 132 11.59 -12.79 -7.96
C GLN A 132 10.50 -12.55 -9.01
N ALA A 133 10.59 -13.24 -10.15
CA ALA A 133 9.61 -13.12 -11.20
C ALA A 133 8.22 -13.59 -10.73
N THR A 134 8.15 -14.64 -9.92
CA THR A 134 6.89 -15.15 -9.35
C THR A 134 6.29 -14.17 -8.34
N CYS A 135 7.12 -13.57 -7.48
CA CYS A 135 6.68 -12.62 -6.46
C CYS A 135 6.10 -11.32 -7.07
N MET A 136 6.58 -10.88 -8.24
CA MET A 136 6.07 -9.68 -8.92
C MET A 136 4.68 -9.85 -9.56
N ILE A 137 4.25 -11.10 -9.83
CA ILE A 137 2.98 -11.36 -10.50
C ILE A 137 1.80 -11.05 -9.56
N ALA A 138 1.88 -11.46 -8.30
CA ALA A 138 0.81 -11.27 -7.33
C ALA A 138 0.36 -9.79 -7.16
N PRO A 139 1.27 -8.83 -6.93
CA PRO A 139 0.87 -7.41 -6.84
C PRO A 139 0.39 -6.84 -8.16
N THR A 140 0.97 -7.30 -9.28
CA THR A 140 0.53 -6.90 -10.62
C THR A 140 -0.91 -7.34 -10.90
N MET A 141 -1.27 -8.57 -10.53
CA MET A 141 -2.62 -9.12 -10.64
C MET A 141 -3.64 -8.27 -9.84
N ARG A 142 -3.30 -7.91 -8.60
CA ARG A 142 -4.17 -7.07 -7.75
C ARG A 142 -4.38 -5.69 -8.33
N ARG A 143 -3.31 -5.06 -8.82
CA ARG A 143 -3.35 -3.75 -9.46
C ARG A 143 -4.18 -3.77 -10.75
N LEU A 144 -4.04 -4.80 -11.58
CA LEU A 144 -4.83 -4.94 -12.81
C LEU A 144 -6.31 -5.15 -12.51
N ASN A 145 -6.63 -5.95 -11.49
CA ASN A 145 -8.00 -6.15 -11.03
C ASN A 145 -8.61 -4.83 -10.51
N TYR A 146 -7.84 -4.00 -9.80
CA TYR A 146 -8.27 -2.67 -9.37
C TYR A 146 -8.59 -1.72 -10.54
N LEU A 147 -7.83 -1.80 -11.64
CA LEU A 147 -8.07 -1.02 -12.86
C LEU A 147 -9.24 -1.56 -13.71
N GLY A 148 -9.89 -2.66 -13.29
CA GLY A 148 -10.96 -3.31 -14.06
C GLY A 148 -10.47 -3.98 -15.35
N LYS A 149 -9.18 -4.28 -15.47
CA LYS A 149 -8.61 -5.01 -16.61
C LYS A 149 -8.47 -6.50 -16.31
N ASP A 150 -8.33 -7.28 -17.37
CA ASP A 150 -8.10 -8.72 -17.25
C ASP A 150 -6.83 -9.01 -16.44
N LYS A 151 -7.00 -9.77 -15.34
CA LYS A 151 -5.90 -10.16 -14.45
C LYS A 151 -4.77 -10.88 -15.19
N ASN A 152 -5.09 -11.68 -16.20
CA ASN A 152 -4.13 -12.48 -16.95
C ASN A 152 -3.05 -11.64 -17.68
N LEU A 153 -3.24 -10.33 -17.83
CA LEU A 153 -2.20 -9.42 -18.34
C LEU A 153 -0.96 -9.38 -17.43
N ALA A 154 -1.03 -9.81 -16.16
CA ALA A 154 0.13 -9.88 -15.27
C ALA A 154 1.21 -10.85 -15.80
N TRP A 155 0.82 -11.91 -16.50
CA TRP A 155 1.75 -12.87 -17.13
C TRP A 155 2.60 -12.23 -18.22
N LEU A 156 2.16 -11.10 -18.75
CA LEU A 156 2.86 -10.41 -19.83
C LEU A 156 4.08 -9.64 -19.33
N HIS A 157 4.29 -9.59 -18.00
CA HIS A 157 5.48 -9.02 -17.37
C HIS A 157 6.77 -9.76 -17.74
N PHE A 158 6.67 -11.04 -18.12
CA PHE A 158 7.81 -11.84 -18.61
C PHE A 158 8.32 -11.40 -19.99
N VAL A 159 7.51 -10.64 -20.76
CA VAL A 159 7.87 -10.22 -22.10
C VAL A 159 8.47 -8.80 -22.05
N PRO A 160 9.77 -8.62 -22.34
CA PRO A 160 10.45 -7.33 -22.15
C PRO A 160 9.79 -6.17 -22.92
N LEU A 161 9.27 -6.42 -24.12
CA LEU A 161 8.65 -5.40 -24.97
C LEU A 161 7.30 -4.91 -24.43
N VAL A 162 6.52 -5.80 -23.83
CA VAL A 162 5.16 -5.47 -23.37
C VAL A 162 5.15 -5.04 -21.90
N ASN A 163 6.27 -5.24 -21.20
CA ASN A 163 6.45 -4.76 -19.84
C ASN A 163 6.23 -3.23 -19.74
N LEU A 164 6.62 -2.46 -20.77
CA LEU A 164 6.40 -1.01 -20.81
C LEU A 164 4.92 -0.63 -20.77
N TYR A 165 4.05 -1.41 -21.41
CA TYR A 165 2.59 -1.21 -21.34
C TYR A 165 2.04 -1.50 -19.95
N ILE A 166 2.54 -2.55 -19.29
CA ILE A 166 2.14 -2.91 -17.92
C ILE A 166 2.58 -1.84 -16.92
N PHE A 167 3.81 -1.34 -17.06
CA PHE A 167 4.31 -0.21 -16.27
C PHE A 167 3.48 1.05 -16.49
N TYR A 168 3.10 1.34 -17.73
CA TYR A 168 2.21 2.45 -18.04
C TYR A 168 0.86 2.32 -17.32
N LEU A 169 0.27 1.12 -17.32
CA LEU A 169 -0.98 0.86 -16.59
C LEU A 169 -0.84 1.02 -15.08
N MET A 170 0.31 0.66 -14.49
CA MET A 170 0.55 0.86 -13.06
C MET A 170 0.63 2.33 -12.65
N LEU A 171 1.07 3.21 -13.56
CA LEU A 171 1.21 4.64 -13.31
C LEU A 171 -0.12 5.39 -13.34
N ILE A 172 -1.09 4.86 -14.10
CA ILE A 172 -2.44 5.42 -14.23
C ILE A 172 -3.26 5.11 -12.97
N ASP A 173 -4.18 6.01 -12.66
CA ASP A 173 -5.23 5.78 -11.67
C ASP A 173 -6.59 5.57 -12.36
N LYS A 174 -7.49 4.86 -11.69
CA LYS A 174 -8.88 4.76 -12.13
C LYS A 174 -9.46 6.17 -12.14
N ASN A 175 -9.86 6.64 -13.33
CA ASN A 175 -10.57 7.91 -13.42
C ASN A 175 -11.91 7.73 -12.69
N GLN A 176 -12.12 8.52 -11.64
CA GLN A 176 -13.35 8.52 -10.85
C GLN A 176 -14.42 9.25 -11.68
N ALA A 177 -14.93 8.60 -12.72
CA ALA A 177 -16.05 9.08 -13.53
C ALA A 177 -17.37 8.50 -13.02
#